data_AF-A0A239PAQ5-F1
#
_entry.id   AF-A0A239PAQ5-F1
#
_cell.length_a   1.000
_cell.length_b   1.000
_cell.length_c   1.000
_cell.angle_alpha   90.00
_cell.angle_beta   90.00
_cell.angle_gamma   90.00
#
_symmetry.space_group_name_H-M   'P 1'
#
loop_
_entity.id
_entity.type
_entity.pdbx_description
1 polymer ?
#
loop_
_entity_poly.entity_id
_entity_poly.type
_entity_poly.pdbx_seq_one_letter_code
_entity_poly.pdbx_strand_id
1 'polypeptide(L)' 'MEHIALVGMIGAFVGVVVVVELAAAVLPLVIILAYVPPGERAALTELIAATDSSRRLRVGRALRLAVAARRVARARDTLV' A
#
# COMPACT_ATOMS: atom_id res chain seq x y z
N MET A 1 -6.50 -30.81 -25.15
CA MET A 1 -6.96 -29.47 -25.56
C MET A 1 -7.68 -28.75 -24.41
N GLU A 2 -8.63 -29.40 -23.75
CA GLU A 2 -9.40 -28.81 -22.63
C GLU A 2 -8.54 -28.33 -21.46
N HIS A 3 -7.57 -29.13 -20.99
CA HIS A 3 -6.66 -28.71 -19.93
C HIS A 3 -5.76 -27.53 -20.31
N ILE A 4 -5.34 -27.43 -21.58
CA ILE A 4 -4.53 -26.32 -22.07
C ILE A 4 -5.35 -25.03 -22.06
N ALA A 5 -6.60 -25.10 -22.52
CA ALA A 5 -7.53 -23.97 -22.48
C ALA A 5 -7.84 -23.52 -21.04
N LEU A 6 -8.03 -24.47 -20.12
CA LEU A 6 -8.27 -24.18 -18.70
C LEU A 6 -7.06 -23.47 -18.06
N VAL A 7 -5.85 -23.98 -18.29
CA VAL A 7 -4.62 -23.35 -17.78
C VAL A 7 -4.45 -21.94 -18.35
N GLY A 8 -4.72 -21.75 -19.65
CA GLY A 8 -4.70 -20.43 -20.27
C GLY A 8 -5.72 -19.46 -19.66
N MET A 9 -6.94 -19.93 -19.38
CA MET A 9 -7.99 -19.12 -18.75
C MET A 9 -7.61 -18.68 -17.33
N ILE A 10 -7.11 -19.62 -16.51
CA ILE A 10 -6.65 -19.32 -15.16
C ILE A 10 -5.49 -18.32 -15.19
N GLY A 11 -4.51 -18.54 -16.07
CA GLY A 11 -3.37 -17.63 -16.24
C GLY A 11 -3.80 -16.22 -16.63
N ALA A 12 -4.75 -16.09 -17.57
CA ALA A 12 -5.29 -14.80 -17.98
C ALA A 12 -6.03 -14.11 -16.82
N PHE A 13 -6.86 -14.84 -16.08
CA PHE A 13 -7.55 -14.31 -14.91
C PHE A 13 -6.58 -13.81 -13.84
N VAL A 14 -5.57 -14.61 -13.47
CA VAL A 14 -4.53 -14.21 -12.52
C VAL A 14 -3.78 -12.98 -13.03
N GLY A 15 -3.44 -12.94 -14.33
CA GLY A 15 -2.81 -11.78 -14.95
C GLY A 15 -3.65 -10.51 -14.80
N VAL A 16 -4.95 -10.58 -15.09
CA VAL A 16 -5.87 -9.45 -14.90
C VAL A 16 -5.94 -9.00 -13.44
N VAL A 17 -6.05 -9.95 -12.50
CA VAL A 17 -6.06 -9.65 -11.06
C VAL A 17 -4.79 -8.90 -10.67
N VAL A 18 -3.62 -9.38 -11.09
CA VAL A 18 -2.33 -8.72 -10.80
C VAL A 18 -2.28 -7.30 -11.37
N VAL A 19 -2.74 -7.10 -12.60
CA VAL A 19 -2.78 -5.76 -13.23
C VAL A 19 -3.71 -4.82 -12.45
N VAL A 20 -4.88 -5.30 -12.04
CA VAL A 20 -5.84 -4.51 -11.25
C VAL A 20 -5.28 -4.17 -9.87
N GLU A 21 -4.63 -5.11 -9.19
CA GLU A 21 -3.96 -4.87 -7.90
C GLU A 21 -2.84 -3.84 -8.02
N LEU A 22 -2.02 -3.93 -9.07
CA LEU A 22 -0.99 -2.92 -9.35
C LEU A 22 -1.60 -1.56 -9.61
N ALA A 23 -2.67 -1.48 -10.41
CA ALA A 23 -3.39 -0.24 -10.67
C ALA A 23 -3.97 0.35 -9.37
N ALA A 24 -4.59 -0.48 -8.53
CA ALA A 24 -5.13 -0.07 -7.24
C ALA A 24 -4.04 0.42 -6.28
N ALA A 25 -2.85 -0.17 -6.32
CA ALA A 25 -1.72 0.24 -5.49
C ALA A 25 -1.15 1.61 -5.90
N VAL A 26 -1.12 1.93 -7.20
CA VAL A 26 -0.60 3.22 -7.69
C VAL A 26 -1.65 4.32 -7.75
N LEU A 27 -2.94 3.98 -7.80
CA LEU A 27 -4.03 4.93 -7.94
C LEU A 27 -4.02 6.03 -6.85
N PRO A 28 -3.80 5.75 -5.55
CA PRO A 28 -3.71 6.79 -4.53
C PRO A 28 -2.58 7.79 -4.79
N LEU A 29 -1.44 7.32 -5.30
CA LEU A 29 -0.30 8.16 -5.62
C LEU A 29 -0.61 9.07 -6.82
N VAL A 30 -1.28 8.53 -7.85
CA VAL A 30 -1.76 9.33 -8.99
C VAL A 30 -2.72 10.42 -8.54
N ILE A 31 -3.68 10.09 -7.66
CA ILE A 31 -4.64 11.06 -7.11
C ILE A 31 -3.90 12.17 -6.36
N ILE A 32 -2.95 11.84 -5.49
CA ILE A 32 -2.19 12.84 -4.73
C ILE A 32 -1.37 13.74 -5.67
N LEU A 33 -0.69 13.16 -6.65
CA LEU A 33 0.16 13.92 -7.57
C LEU A 33 -0.65 14.85 -8.49
N ALA A 34 -1.82 14.41 -8.95
CA ALA A 34 -2.66 15.15 -9.87
C ALA A 34 -3.49 16.23 -9.19
N TYR A 35 -3.99 15.98 -7.97
CA TYR A 35 -5.01 16.82 -7.34
C TYR A 35 -4.54 17.57 -6.09
N VAL A 36 -3.35 17.27 -5.55
CA VAL A 36 -2.85 17.92 -4.32
C VAL A 36 -1.70 18.88 -4.65
N PRO A 37 -1.90 20.19 -4.40
CA PRO A 37 -0.84 21.18 -4.55
C PRO A 37 0.41 20.83 -3.74
N PRO A 38 1.64 21.09 -4.25
CA PRO A 38 2.87 20.68 -3.58
C PRO A 38 2.99 21.14 -2.12
N GLY A 39 2.51 22.35 -1.80
CA GLY A 39 2.56 22.91 -0.44
C GLY A 39 1.65 22.20 0.58
N GLU A 40 0.61 21.49 0.11
CA GLU A 40 -0.39 20.84 0.96
C GLU A 40 -0.09 19.34 1.21
N ARG A 41 0.86 18.76 0.47
CA ARG A 41 1.20 17.33 0.55
C ARG A 41 1.70 16.90 1.92
N ALA A 42 2.41 17.78 2.62
CA ALA A 42 2.90 17.52 3.97
C ALA A 42 1.74 17.35 4.97
N ALA A 43 0.80 18.29 4.98
CA ALA A 43 -0.39 18.24 5.83
C ALA A 43 -1.27 17.02 5.52
N LEU A 44 -1.43 16.67 4.24
CA LEU A 44 -2.14 15.46 3.84
C LEU A 44 -1.44 14.18 4.32
N THR A 45 -0.12 14.14 4.29
CA THR A 45 0.66 12.99 4.80
C THR A 45 0.45 12.80 6.30
N GLU A 46 0.42 13.89 7.06
CA GLU A 46 0.13 13.85 8.50
C GLU A 46 -1.28 13.36 8.79
N LEU A 47 -2.27 13.82 8.02
CA LEU A 47 -3.66 13.37 8.14
C LEU A 47 -3.81 11.87 7.83
N ILE A 48 -3.15 11.39 6.77
CA ILE A 48 -3.13 9.96 6.41
C ILE A 48 -2.44 9.16 7.52
N ALA A 49 -1.33 9.65 8.09
CA ALA A 49 -0.64 8.98 9.19
C ALA A 49 -1.50 8.91 10.46
N ALA A 50 -2.23 9.99 10.79
CA ALA A 50 -3.14 10.04 11.94
C ALA A 50 -4.33 9.07 11.76
N THR A 51 -4.91 9.02 10.57
CA THR A 51 -6.03 8.12 10.24
C THR A 51 -5.60 6.66 10.14
N ASP A 52 -4.43 6.37 9.56
CA ASP A 52 -3.84 5.03 9.54
C ASP A 52 -3.51 4.54 10.96
N SER A 53 -3.02 5.42 11.83
CA SER A 53 -2.78 5.06 13.24
C SER A 53 -4.07 4.61 13.93
N SER A 54 -5.20 5.31 13.69
CA SER A 54 -6.52 4.94 14.22
C SER A 54 -7.02 3.62 13.62
N ARG A 55 -6.78 3.39 12.33
CA ARG A 55 -7.16 2.14 11.65
C ARG A 55 -6.32 0.96 12.13
N ARG A 56 -4.99 1.11 12.24
CA ARG A 56 -4.07 0.10 12.75
C ARG A 56 -4.19 -0.14 14.25
N LEU A 57 -4.59 0.86 15.03
CA LEU A 57 -4.94 0.70 16.44
C LEU A 57 -6.10 -0.30 16.62
N ARG A 58 -7.05 -0.34 15.67
CA ARG A 58 -8.14 -1.33 15.64
C ARG A 58 -7.70 -2.75 15.25
N VAL A 59 -6.55 -2.90 14.56
CA VAL A 59 -6.04 -4.22 14.11
C VAL A 59 -5.15 -4.92 15.17
N GLY A 60 -5.03 -4.36 16.38
CA GLY A 60 -4.57 -5.08 17.57
C GLY A 60 -3.10 -4.85 17.99
N ARG A 61 -2.77 -5.35 19.19
CA ARG A 61 -1.49 -5.13 19.92
C ARG A 61 -0.26 -5.67 19.16
N ALA A 62 -0.40 -6.80 18.45
CA ALA A 62 0.69 -7.43 17.70
C ALA A 62 1.13 -6.58 16.49
N LEU A 63 0.18 -5.99 15.75
CA LEU A 63 0.51 -5.14 14.62
C LEU A 63 1.20 -3.85 15.07
N ARG A 64 0.84 -3.31 16.24
CA ARG A 64 1.55 -2.15 16.83
C ARG A 64 3.01 -2.44 17.11
N LEU A 65 3.31 -3.61 17.69
CA LEU A 65 4.69 -4.02 17.98
C LEU A 65 5.50 -4.23 16.70
N ALA A 66 4.93 -4.89 15.69
CA ALA A 66 5.60 -5.09 14.40
C ALA A 66 5.91 -3.76 13.68
N VAL A 67 5.00 -2.79 13.79
CA VAL A 67 5.15 -1.47 13.15
C VAL A 67 6.14 -0.59 13.90
N ALA A 68 6.13 -0.62 15.24
CA ALA A 68 7.11 0.07 16.07
C ALA A 68 8.53 -0.45 15.79
N ALA A 69 8.72 -1.77 15.74
CA ALA A 69 10.01 -2.37 15.40
C ALA A 69 10.50 -1.93 14.01
N ARG A 70 9.61 -1.88 13.02
CA ARG A 70 9.96 -1.47 11.65
C ARG A 70 10.29 0.02 11.53
N ARG A 71 9.66 0.89 12.32
CA ARG A 71 9.99 2.33 12.36
C ARG A 71 11.37 2.57 12.98
N VAL A 72 11.70 1.87 14.06
CA VAL A 72 13.03 1.95 14.70
C VAL A 72 14.12 1.46 13.77
N ALA A 73 13.91 0.35 13.05
CA ALA A 73 14.87 -0.17 12.08
C ALA A 73 15.17 0.85 10.97
N ARG A 74 14.14 1.47 10.37
CA ARG A 74 14.35 2.49 9.33
C ARG A 74 15.04 3.75 9.83
N ALA A 75 14.69 4.23 11.03
CA ALA A 75 15.34 5.41 11.62
C ALA A 75 16.83 5.18 11.86
N ARG A 76 17.20 3.93 12.15
CA ARG A 76 18.58 3.50 12.36
C ARG A 76 19.37 3.40 11.05
N ASP A 77 18.74 2.92 9.96
CA ASP A 77 19.36 2.88 8.62
C ASP A 77 19.62 4.28 8.03
N THR A 78 18.85 5.30 8.42
CA THR A 78 19.10 6.69 7.99
C THR A 78 20.20 7.42 8.78
N LEU A 79 20.71 6.81 9.86
CA LEU A 79 21.76 7.37 10.72
C LEU A 79 23.14 6.73 10.49
N VAL A 80 23.24 5.79 9.54
CA VAL A 80 24.48 5.17 9.05
C VAL A 80 24.78 5.74 7.67
#